data_AF-A0A660W8Z1-F1
#
_entry.id   AF-A0A660W8Z1-F1
#
_cell.length_a   1.000
_cell.length_b   1.000
_cell.length_c   1.000
_cell.angle_alpha   90.00
_cell.angle_beta   90.00
_cell.angle_gamma   90.00
#
_symmetry.space_group_name_H-M   'P 1'
#
loop_
_entity.id
_entity.type
_entity.pdbx_description
1 polymer ?
#
loop_
_entity_poly.entity_id
_entity_poly.type
_entity_poly.pdbx_seq_one_letter_code
_entity_poly.pdbx_strand_id
1 'polypeptide(L)'
;MGLTRTGRIAYFDCFSGASGDMIIGALLDAGLKLDDLKRELRKLKVRGYNLSARKVTRGGFRVTDFRVKVSRKGHPHRKLADIVSLIKAGGLSQSVRRRAKSVFKRLAAAEARTHGTTPGRIHFHEVGAVDAIVDVVGAVAGLELLGVTEVHVSAFTTG
;
A
#
# COMPACT_ATOMS: atom_id res chain seq x y z
N MET A 1 7.43 36.18 -5.92
CA MET A 1 6.48 35.17 -6.44
C MET A 1 7.15 33.81 -6.35
N GLY A 2 6.79 33.00 -5.35
CA GLY A 2 7.35 31.66 -5.20
C GLY A 2 6.77 30.73 -6.25
N LEU A 3 7.62 30.00 -6.98
CA LEU A 3 7.17 28.92 -7.86
C LEU A 3 6.29 27.97 -7.05
N THR A 4 5.02 27.86 -7.41
CA THR A 4 4.18 26.74 -7.00
C THR A 4 4.93 25.47 -7.40
N ARG A 5 5.30 24.61 -6.43
CA ARG A 5 5.78 23.26 -6.75
C ARG A 5 4.69 22.63 -7.60
N THR A 6 4.95 22.43 -8.89
CA THR A 6 4.13 21.62 -9.78
C THR A 6 4.20 20.18 -9.24
N GLY A 7 3.28 19.86 -8.34
CA GLY A 7 3.13 18.52 -7.80
C GLY A 7 2.74 17.56 -8.92
N ARG A 8 3.23 16.31 -8.88
CA ARG A 8 2.77 15.30 -9.83
C ARG A 8 1.42 14.76 -9.39
N ILE A 9 0.56 14.49 -10.37
CA ILE A 9 -0.73 13.84 -10.16
C ILE A 9 -0.61 12.38 -10.60
N ALA A 10 -1.18 11.47 -9.82
CA ALA A 10 -1.47 10.11 -10.26
C ALA A 10 -2.97 9.99 -10.53
N TYR A 11 -3.35 9.56 -11.72
CA TYR A 11 -4.72 9.21 -12.07
C TYR A 11 -4.80 7.70 -12.30
N PHE A 12 -5.65 7.02 -11.53
CA PHE A 12 -5.90 5.60 -11.72
C PHE A 12 -7.23 5.40 -12.44
N ASP A 13 -7.17 4.83 -13.64
CA ASP A 13 -8.37 4.38 -14.33
C ASP A 13 -8.71 2.96 -13.88
N CYS A 14 -9.65 2.84 -12.93
CA CYS A 14 -9.99 1.58 -12.26
C CYS A 14 -11.43 1.18 -12.55
N PHE A 15 -11.64 0.20 -13.43
CA PHE A 15 -12.99 -0.30 -13.72
C PHE A 15 -13.61 -1.09 -12.55
N SER A 16 -12.81 -1.82 -11.75
CA SER A 16 -13.31 -2.66 -10.64
C SER A 16 -12.46 -2.58 -9.36
N GLY A 17 -11.70 -1.49 -9.19
CA GLY A 17 -10.73 -1.33 -8.11
C GLY A 17 -9.30 -1.72 -8.47
N ALA A 18 -8.37 -1.48 -7.54
CA ALA A 18 -6.97 -1.89 -7.64
C ALA A 18 -6.43 -2.25 -6.24
N SER A 19 -5.79 -3.41 -6.13
CA SER A 19 -5.08 -3.83 -4.91
C SER A 19 -3.73 -3.12 -4.78
N GLY A 20 -3.11 -3.19 -3.61
CA GLY A 20 -1.87 -2.47 -3.35
C GLY A 20 -0.71 -2.94 -4.22
N ASP A 21 -0.60 -4.25 -4.47
CA ASP A 21 0.37 -4.81 -5.42
C ASP A 21 0.14 -4.33 -6.87
N MET A 22 -1.11 -4.20 -7.32
CA MET A 22 -1.46 -3.62 -8.62
C MET A 22 -1.06 -2.14 -8.70
N ILE A 23 -1.34 -1.36 -7.65
CA ILE A 23 -0.92 0.04 -7.57
C ILE A 23 0.61 0.13 -7.64
N ILE A 24 1.33 -0.68 -6.86
CA ILE A 24 2.80 -0.71 -6.89
C ILE A 24 3.31 -1.10 -8.27
N GLY A 25 2.71 -2.11 -8.92
CA GLY A 25 3.03 -2.52 -10.29
C GLY A 25 2.90 -1.35 -11.27
N ALA A 26 1.79 -0.62 -11.21
CA ALA A 26 1.57 0.57 -12.03
C ALA A 26 2.60 1.68 -11.75
N LEU A 27 2.97 1.90 -10.48
CA LEU A 27 4.01 2.88 -10.13
C LEU A 27 5.39 2.47 -10.66
N LEU A 28 5.72 1.17 -10.64
CA LEU A 28 6.94 0.63 -11.25
C LEU A 28 6.94 0.83 -12.77
N ASP A 29 5.79 0.65 -13.42
CA ASP A 29 5.62 0.96 -14.85
C ASP A 29 5.75 2.48 -15.12
N ALA A 30 5.33 3.33 -14.19
CA ALA A 30 5.46 4.80 -14.26
C ALA A 30 6.85 5.35 -13.89
N GLY A 31 7.85 4.48 -13.69
CA GLY A 31 9.24 4.87 -13.45
C GLY A 31 9.73 4.78 -12.02
N LEU A 32 8.95 4.25 -11.08
CA LEU A 32 9.43 3.92 -9.74
C LEU A 32 10.50 2.82 -9.83
N LYS A 33 11.65 3.02 -9.18
CA LYS A 33 12.68 1.97 -9.10
C LYS A 33 12.36 1.01 -7.97
N LEU A 34 12.35 -0.29 -8.26
CA LEU A 34 12.09 -1.34 -7.27
C LEU A 34 13.06 -1.27 -6.07
N ASP A 35 14.31 -0.89 -6.30
CA ASP A 35 15.30 -0.83 -5.23
C ASP A 35 15.08 0.34 -4.27
N ASP A 36 14.55 1.47 -4.75
CA ASP A 36 14.13 2.58 -3.89
C ASP A 36 12.94 2.15 -3.02
N LEU A 37 11.96 1.48 -3.61
CA LEU A 37 10.82 0.94 -2.87
C LEU A 37 11.27 -0.08 -1.81
N LYS A 38 12.19 -1.00 -2.15
CA LYS A 38 12.80 -1.94 -1.20
C LYS A 38 13.54 -1.23 -0.07
N ARG A 39 14.22 -0.12 -0.33
CA ARG A 39 14.90 0.70 0.69
C ARG A 39 13.89 1.29 1.67
N GLU A 40 12.79 1.85 1.17
CA GLU A 40 11.72 2.39 2.02
C GLU A 40 11.05 1.30 2.86
N LEU A 41 10.67 0.17 2.25
CA LEU A 41 9.97 -0.91 2.96
C LEU A 41 10.82 -1.60 4.03
N ARG A 42 12.16 -1.63 3.87
CA ARG A 42 13.08 -2.12 4.92
C ARG A 42 12.98 -1.32 6.21
N LYS A 43 12.56 -0.05 6.15
CA LYS A 43 12.41 0.82 7.33
C LYS A 43 11.27 0.39 8.25
N LEU A 44 10.29 -0.40 7.79
CA LEU A 44 9.20 -0.96 8.61
C LEU A 44 9.67 -1.98 9.65
N LYS A 45 10.90 -2.52 9.51
CA LYS A 45 11.44 -3.61 10.34
C LYS A 45 10.55 -4.87 10.40
N VAL A 46 9.63 -5.03 9.44
CA VAL A 46 8.86 -6.26 9.24
C VAL A 46 9.73 -7.25 8.49
N ARG A 47 9.80 -8.50 8.97
CA ARG A 47 10.58 -9.59 8.39
C ARG A 47 9.66 -10.64 7.78
N GLY A 48 10.26 -11.60 7.06
CA GLY A 48 9.55 -12.78 6.56
C GLY A 48 8.80 -12.56 5.26
N TYR A 49 9.25 -11.62 4.43
CA TYR A 49 8.75 -11.47 3.06
C TYR A 49 9.88 -11.18 2.09
N ASN A 50 9.66 -11.52 0.82
CA ASN A 50 10.51 -11.18 -0.31
C ASN A 50 9.69 -10.45 -1.37
N LEU A 51 10.30 -9.47 -2.01
CA LEU A 51 9.67 -8.69 -3.09
C LEU A 51 10.21 -9.14 -4.44
N SER A 52 9.29 -9.37 -5.38
CA SER A 52 9.64 -9.60 -6.78
C SER A 52 8.78 -8.73 -7.67
N ALA A 53 9.35 -8.23 -8.76
CA ALA A 53 8.61 -7.57 -9.82
C ALA A 53 9.10 -8.15 -11.15
N ARG A 54 8.18 -8.52 -12.03
CA ARG A 54 8.51 -9.03 -13.36
C ARG A 54 7.52 -8.53 -14.40
N LYS A 55 7.98 -8.35 -15.64
CA LYS A 55 7.07 -8.06 -16.75
C LYS A 55 6.28 -9.31 -17.11
N VAL A 56 4.98 -9.15 -17.26
CA VAL A 56 4.06 -10.19 -17.72
C VAL A 56 3.07 -9.59 -18.71
N THR A 57 2.41 -10.44 -19.49
CA THR A 57 1.23 -10.04 -20.28
C THR A 57 -0.03 -10.52 -19.56
N ARG A 58 -0.97 -9.61 -19.30
CA ARG A 58 -2.30 -9.94 -18.75
C ARG A 58 -3.36 -9.17 -19.53
N GLY A 59 -4.39 -9.87 -20.01
CA GLY A 59 -5.46 -9.24 -20.80
C GLY A 59 -4.95 -8.46 -22.03
N GLY A 60 -3.85 -8.90 -22.65
CA GLY A 60 -3.23 -8.21 -23.79
C GLY A 60 -2.25 -7.07 -23.44
N PHE A 61 -2.16 -6.66 -22.17
CA PHE A 61 -1.27 -5.56 -21.75
C PHE A 61 0.01 -6.07 -21.11
N ARG A 62 1.14 -5.44 -21.45
CA ARG A 62 2.43 -5.64 -20.77
C ARG A 62 2.45 -4.84 -19.47
N VAL A 63 2.47 -5.53 -18.33
CA VAL A 63 2.39 -4.94 -17.00
C VAL A 63 3.51 -5.44 -16.08
N THR A 64 3.79 -4.69 -15.02
CA THR A 64 4.61 -5.17 -13.91
C THR A 64 3.79 -5.97 -12.90
N ASP A 65 4.01 -7.28 -12.82
CA ASP A 65 3.48 -8.16 -11.75
C ASP A 65 4.42 -8.05 -10.54
N PHE A 66 4.09 -7.12 -9.64
CA PHE A 66 4.70 -6.99 -8.32
C PHE A 66 4.09 -8.02 -7.37
N ARG A 67 4.93 -8.70 -6.59
CA ARG A 67 4.48 -9.70 -5.61
C ARG A 67 5.24 -9.59 -4.30
N VAL A 68 4.48 -9.71 -3.22
CA VAL A 68 4.98 -9.93 -1.86
C VAL A 68 4.88 -11.42 -1.56
N LYS A 69 6.02 -12.12 -1.50
CA LYS A 69 6.08 -13.53 -1.12
C LYS A 69 6.41 -13.64 0.37
N VAL A 70 5.46 -14.08 1.18
CA VAL A 70 5.65 -14.28 2.63
C VAL A 70 6.22 -15.67 2.90
N SER A 71 7.25 -15.77 3.75
CA SER A 71 8.01 -17.00 4.02
C SER A 71 7.42 -17.94 5.07
N ARG A 72 6.43 -17.54 5.88
CA ARG A 72 5.73 -18.42 6.85
C ARG A 72 4.23 -18.40 6.62
N LYS A 73 3.62 -19.59 6.55
CA LYS A 73 2.17 -19.77 6.79
C LYS A 73 1.93 -19.61 8.29
N GLY A 74 1.13 -18.63 8.68
CA GLY A 74 0.90 -18.25 10.07
C GLY A 74 1.39 -16.83 10.35
N HIS A 75 0.52 -15.86 10.07
CA HIS A 75 0.75 -14.47 10.46
C HIS A 75 0.29 -14.28 11.90
N PRO A 76 1.02 -13.53 12.74
CA PRO A 76 0.44 -13.09 14.00
C PRO A 76 -0.81 -12.27 13.67
N HIS A 77 -1.95 -12.60 14.29
CA HIS A 77 -3.12 -11.75 14.24
C HIS A 77 -2.75 -10.38 14.82
N ARG A 78 -2.74 -9.36 13.97
CA ARG A 78 -2.44 -7.99 14.40
C ARG A 78 -3.73 -7.22 14.57
N LYS A 79 -3.80 -6.47 15.67
CA LYS A 79 -4.79 -5.41 15.85
C LYS A 79 -4.30 -4.16 15.14
N LEU A 80 -5.22 -3.21 14.92
CA LEU A 80 -4.87 -1.90 14.38
C LEU A 80 -3.75 -1.20 15.16
N ALA A 81 -3.74 -1.33 16.49
CA ALA A 81 -2.72 -0.75 17.35
C ALA A 81 -1.30 -1.28 17.04
N ASP A 82 -1.19 -2.57 16.74
CA ASP A 82 0.09 -3.21 16.40
C ASP A 82 0.62 -2.67 15.08
N ILE A 83 -0.24 -2.61 14.06
CA ILE A 83 0.11 -2.08 12.73
C ILE A 83 0.53 -0.62 12.82
N VAL A 84 -0.23 0.20 13.54
CA VAL A 84 0.09 1.62 13.76
C VAL A 84 1.43 1.76 14.48
N SER A 85 1.74 0.89 15.44
CA SER A 85 3.01 0.91 16.18
C SER A 85 4.19 0.51 15.29
N LEU A 86 4.02 -0.51 14.44
CA LEU A 86 5.01 -0.90 13.43
C LEU A 86 5.33 0.26 12.47
N ILE A 87 4.31 0.93 11.95
CA ILE A 87 4.48 2.09 11.05
C ILE A 87 5.17 3.25 11.77
N LYS A 88 4.90 3.47 13.06
CA LYS A 88 5.52 4.54 13.86
C LYS A 88 6.99 4.27 14.17
N ALA A 89 7.33 3.03 14.52
CA ALA A 89 8.66 2.62 14.96
C ALA A 89 9.69 2.59 13.81
N GLY A 90 9.22 2.56 12.57
CA GLY A 90 10.07 2.60 11.39
C GLY A 90 10.62 3.98 11.05
N GLY A 91 11.70 4.00 10.26
CA GLY A 91 12.33 5.23 9.74
C GLY A 91 11.61 5.90 8.57
N LEU A 92 10.31 5.60 8.38
CA LEU A 92 9.50 6.13 7.28
C LEU A 92 9.29 7.64 7.43
N SER A 93 9.11 8.34 6.31
CA SER A 93 8.79 9.77 6.32
C SER A 93 7.51 10.06 7.13
N GLN A 94 7.36 11.29 7.62
CA GLN A 94 6.14 11.68 8.34
C GLN A 94 4.89 11.56 7.46
N SER A 95 5.01 11.90 6.17
CA SER A 95 3.93 11.81 5.19
C SER A 95 3.51 10.35 4.95
N VAL A 96 4.46 9.44 4.69
CA VAL A 96 4.17 8.00 4.54
C VAL A 96 3.51 7.44 5.80
N ARG A 97 4.06 7.72 6.99
CA ARG A 97 3.48 7.26 8.26
C ARG A 97 2.05 7.76 8.43
N ARG A 98 1.78 9.05 8.16
CA ARG A 98 0.45 9.64 8.31
C ARG A 98 -0.56 8.98 7.36
N ARG A 99 -0.21 8.87 6.07
CA ARG A 99 -1.07 8.32 5.03
C ARG A 99 -1.35 6.83 5.24
N ALA A 100 -0.33 6.01 5.48
CA ALA A 100 -0.49 4.58 5.73
C ALA A 100 -1.38 4.30 6.96
N LYS A 101 -1.17 5.03 8.07
CA LYS A 101 -2.06 4.93 9.25
C LYS A 101 -3.52 5.31 8.92
N SER A 102 -3.73 6.31 8.07
CA SER A 102 -5.09 6.71 7.66
C SER A 102 -5.77 5.60 6.85
N VAL A 103 -5.05 4.95 5.94
CA VAL A 103 -5.54 3.78 5.19
C VAL A 103 -5.95 2.66 6.14
N PHE A 104 -5.07 2.24 7.06
CA PHE A 104 -5.40 1.18 8.02
C PHE A 104 -6.57 1.52 8.95
N LYS A 105 -6.71 2.78 9.37
CA LYS A 105 -7.89 3.22 10.14
C LYS A 105 -9.19 3.09 9.34
N ARG A 106 -9.16 3.42 8.04
CA ARG A 106 -10.32 3.27 7.15
C ARG A 106 -10.65 1.80 6.92
N LEU A 107 -9.65 0.95 6.70
CA LEU A 107 -9.82 -0.50 6.58
C LEU A 107 -10.39 -1.09 7.87
N ALA A 108 -9.86 -0.72 9.04
CA ALA A 108 -10.43 -1.12 10.33
C ALA A 108 -11.90 -0.69 10.47
N ALA A 109 -12.24 0.56 10.11
CA ALA A 109 -13.61 1.01 10.18
C ALA A 109 -14.54 0.21 9.24
N ALA A 110 -14.06 -0.18 8.05
CA ALA A 110 -14.82 -1.01 7.13
C ALA A 110 -15.03 -2.42 7.67
N GLU A 111 -13.97 -3.09 8.11
CA GLU A 111 -14.06 -4.43 8.70
C GLU A 111 -14.94 -4.45 9.96
N ALA A 112 -14.88 -3.41 10.81
CA ALA A 112 -15.74 -3.30 12.00
C ALA A 112 -17.21 -3.40 11.62
N ARG A 113 -17.60 -2.68 10.56
CA ARG A 113 -18.98 -2.70 10.07
C ARG A 113 -19.38 -4.08 9.55
N THR A 114 -18.53 -4.70 8.73
CA THR A 114 -18.80 -6.04 8.18
C THR A 114 -18.91 -7.10 9.27
N HIS A 115 -18.13 -6.98 10.34
CA HIS A 115 -18.10 -7.93 11.46
C HIS A 115 -18.98 -7.53 12.65
N GLY A 116 -19.75 -6.43 12.56
CA GLY A 116 -20.62 -5.97 13.66
C GLY A 116 -19.89 -5.63 14.96
N THR A 117 -18.66 -5.11 14.88
CA THR A 117 -17.80 -4.81 16.04
C THR A 117 -17.22 -3.40 15.98
N THR A 118 -16.35 -3.03 16.93
CA THR A 118 -15.67 -1.73 16.94
C THR A 118 -14.24 -1.84 16.40
N PRO A 119 -13.68 -0.79 15.76
CA PRO A 119 -12.33 -0.84 15.17
C PRO A 119 -11.21 -1.27 16.14
N GLY A 120 -11.37 -0.99 17.44
CA GLY A 120 -10.40 -1.38 18.48
C GLY A 120 -10.44 -2.86 18.85
N ARG A 121 -11.54 -3.57 18.54
CA ARG A 121 -11.75 -4.99 18.83
C ARG A 121 -11.51 -5.89 17.61
N ILE A 122 -11.24 -5.32 16.44
CA ILE A 122 -10.93 -6.08 15.24
C ILE A 122 -9.58 -6.76 15.39
N HIS A 123 -9.62 -8.06 15.12
CA HIS A 123 -8.44 -8.83 14.76
C HIS A 123 -8.44 -8.90 13.24
N PHE A 124 -7.46 -8.24 12.62
CA PHE A 124 -7.36 -8.30 11.18
C PHE A 124 -6.99 -9.73 10.78
N HIS A 125 -7.88 -10.39 10.04
CA HIS A 125 -7.62 -11.73 9.51
C HIS A 125 -6.84 -11.65 8.19
N GLU A 126 -7.25 -10.73 7.31
CA GLU A 126 -6.65 -10.55 5.98
C GLU A 126 -5.79 -9.28 5.93
N VAL A 127 -6.28 -8.15 6.44
CA VAL A 127 -5.59 -6.84 6.38
C VAL A 127 -4.40 -6.72 7.37
N GLY A 128 -4.25 -7.66 8.30
CA GLY A 128 -3.18 -7.67 9.31
C GLY A 128 -1.95 -8.45 8.88
N ALA A 129 -2.06 -9.13 7.74
CA ALA A 129 -1.01 -9.92 7.15
C ALA A 129 0.14 -9.05 6.61
N VAL A 130 1.28 -9.68 6.40
CA VAL A 130 2.52 -8.96 6.05
C VAL A 130 2.42 -8.34 4.65
N ASP A 131 1.79 -9.04 3.72
CA ASP A 131 1.45 -8.57 2.38
C ASP A 131 0.60 -7.29 2.42
N ALA A 132 -0.49 -7.25 3.17
CA ALA A 132 -1.32 -6.04 3.30
C ALA A 132 -0.55 -4.82 3.86
N ILE A 133 0.33 -5.04 4.84
CA ILE A 133 1.21 -3.99 5.38
C ILE A 133 2.20 -3.49 4.33
N VAL A 134 2.83 -4.40 3.61
CA VAL A 134 3.80 -4.09 2.56
C VAL A 134 3.12 -3.36 1.39
N ASP A 135 1.91 -3.78 1.03
CA ASP A 135 1.11 -3.19 -0.04
C ASP A 135 0.70 -1.75 0.27
N VAL A 136 0.08 -1.53 1.43
CA VAL A 136 -0.37 -0.18 1.83
C VAL A 136 0.82 0.77 1.99
N VAL A 137 1.87 0.33 2.69
CA VAL A 137 3.04 1.21 2.92
C VAL A 137 3.82 1.38 1.63
N GLY A 138 3.95 0.34 0.81
CA GLY A 138 4.67 0.35 -0.45
C GLY A 138 4.00 1.27 -1.48
N ALA A 139 2.67 1.21 -1.60
CA ALA A 139 1.92 2.11 -2.48
C ALA A 139 2.09 3.58 -2.06
N VAL A 140 1.93 3.86 -0.76
CA VAL A 140 2.08 5.23 -0.22
C VAL A 140 3.52 5.75 -0.38
N ALA A 141 4.53 4.91 -0.10
CA ALA A 141 5.93 5.27 -0.28
C ALA A 141 6.28 5.46 -1.76
N GLY A 142 5.76 4.61 -2.65
CA GLY A 142 5.95 4.72 -4.09
C GLY A 142 5.40 6.03 -4.65
N LEU A 143 4.20 6.43 -4.23
CA LEU A 143 3.62 7.73 -4.58
C LEU A 143 4.51 8.90 -4.12
N GLU A 144 5.02 8.84 -2.88
CA GLU A 144 5.93 9.87 -2.37
C GLU A 144 7.27 9.92 -3.12
N LEU A 145 7.87 8.76 -3.41
CA LEU A 145 9.12 8.66 -4.18
C LEU A 145 8.97 9.20 -5.60
N LEU A 146 7.80 9.05 -6.21
CA LEU A 146 7.48 9.66 -7.50
C LEU A 146 7.10 11.14 -7.39
N GLY A 147 7.06 11.73 -6.20
CA GLY A 147 6.67 13.13 -6.00
C GLY A 147 5.19 13.40 -6.27
N VAL A 148 4.35 12.37 -6.16
CA VAL A 148 2.90 12.49 -6.36
C VAL A 148 2.27 13.15 -5.14
N THR A 149 1.63 14.29 -5.38
CA THR A 149 0.94 15.09 -4.35
C THR A 149 -0.55 14.81 -4.30
N GLU A 150 -1.13 14.39 -5.42
CA GLU A 150 -2.55 14.15 -5.58
C GLU A 150 -2.82 12.82 -6.28
N VAL A 151 -3.87 12.12 -5.81
CA VAL A 151 -4.33 10.87 -6.39
C VAL A 151 -5.80 11.03 -6.74
N HIS A 152 -6.11 10.83 -8.01
CA HIS A 152 -7.47 10.81 -8.56
C HIS A 152 -7.76 9.42 -9.11
N VAL A 153 -9.02 9.02 -9.09
CA VAL A 153 -9.46 7.70 -9.57
C VAL A 153 -10.73 7.88 -10.40
N SER A 154 -10.90 7.10 -11.47
CA SER A 154 -12.14 7.07 -12.23
C SER A 154 -13.33 6.62 -11.36
N ALA A 155 -14.55 6.91 -11.82
CA ALA A 155 -15.75 6.46 -11.14
C ALA A 155 -15.85 4.93 -11.14
N PHE A 156 -16.26 4.34 -10.01
CA PHE A 156 -16.50 2.91 -9.91
C PHE A 156 -17.96 2.59 -10.24
N THR A 157 -18.18 1.60 -11.09
CA THR A 157 -19.50 0.99 -11.23
C THR A 157 -19.71 0.04 -10.05
N THR A 158 -20.38 0.51 -9.00
CA THR A 158 -20.96 -0.36 -7.99
C THR A 158 -22.27 -0.85 -8.58
N GLY A 159 -22.27 -2.07 -9.13
CA GLY A 159 -23.45 -2.68 -9.74
C GLY A 159 -24.66 -2.76 -8.83
#